data_AF-A0A916BB74-F1
#
_entry.id   AF-A0A916BB74-F1
#
_cell.length_a   1.000
_cell.length_b   1.000
_cell.length_c   1.000
_cell.angle_alpha   90.00
_cell.angle_beta   90.00
_cell.angle_gamma   90.00
#
_symmetry.space_group_name_H-M   'P 1'
#
loop_
_entity.id
_entity.type
_entity.pdbx_description
1 polymer ?
#
loop_
_entity_poly.entity_id
_entity_poly.type
_entity_poly.pdbx_seq_one_letter_code
_entity_poly.pdbx_strand_id
1 'polypeptide(L)'
;MSRPPRILDLAATVTLIAALIYTAGWSYAYHWYDRFELGLIGLGIPFEYHFMYGFWVFQWFWWLVLTIAGFVVLTYWARIDPILSLLASTAPVWDLLAFVLTYQMGAAVARSDYQAHREAGFQHYPWVRVWTTPAPAEVPDQLRTVRRDLTAGKYRLLMQTNQFLYLIRPRQDGGGIPTLQVRQDRVHTLRRIPTNPGG
;
A
#
# COMPACT_ATOMS: atom_id res chain seq x y z
N MET A 1 -42.66 19.82 15.25
CA MET A 1 -41.91 19.17 14.16
C MET A 1 -40.54 18.75 14.69
N SER A 2 -40.38 17.46 14.91
CA SER A 2 -39.24 16.82 15.56
C SER A 2 -38.00 16.81 14.65
N ARG A 3 -36.97 17.56 15.02
CA ARG A 3 -35.63 17.45 14.42
C ARG A 3 -34.71 16.75 15.43
N PRO A 4 -34.34 15.49 15.19
CA PRO A 4 -33.02 15.02 15.53
C PRO A 4 -32.28 14.61 14.25
N PRO A 5 -31.76 15.55 13.44
CA PRO A 5 -31.02 15.19 12.22
C PRO A 5 -29.52 15.02 12.50
N ARG A 6 -28.99 15.58 13.60
CA ARG A 6 -27.54 15.76 13.79
C ARG A 6 -26.73 14.47 13.97
N ILE A 7 -27.33 13.43 14.56
CA ILE A 7 -26.60 12.18 14.86
C ILE A 7 -26.47 11.29 13.63
N LEU A 8 -27.53 11.18 12.82
CA LEU A 8 -27.51 10.46 11.55
C LEU A 8 -26.55 11.11 10.55
N ASP A 9 -26.56 12.45 10.49
CA ASP A 9 -25.64 13.20 9.62
C ASP A 9 -24.17 13.02 10.06
N LEU A 10 -23.91 13.00 11.37
CA LEU A 10 -22.56 12.76 11.90
C LEU A 10 -22.08 11.34 11.61
N ALA A 11 -22.94 10.33 11.81
CA ALA A 11 -22.60 8.94 11.51
C ALA A 11 -22.32 8.71 10.03
N ALA A 12 -23.14 9.31 9.14
CA ALA A 12 -22.92 9.27 7.69
C ALA A 12 -21.59 9.93 7.31
N THR A 13 -21.29 11.09 7.88
CA THR A 13 -20.03 11.82 7.64
C THR A 13 -18.81 11.00 8.08
N VAL A 14 -18.85 10.43 9.30
CA VAL A 14 -17.76 9.58 9.81
C VAL A 14 -17.57 8.35 8.93
N THR A 15 -18.68 7.73 8.50
CA THR A 15 -18.64 6.55 7.62
C THR A 15 -18.03 6.90 6.26
N LEU A 16 -18.42 8.03 5.67
CA LEU A 16 -17.86 8.51 4.41
C LEU A 16 -16.36 8.78 4.53
N ILE A 17 -15.93 9.48 5.58
CA ILE A 17 -14.51 9.74 5.84
C ILE A 17 -13.73 8.43 5.98
N ALA A 18 -14.24 7.48 6.77
CA ALA A 18 -13.62 6.18 6.94
C ALA A 18 -13.53 5.40 5.61
N ALA A 19 -14.59 5.43 4.79
CA ALA A 19 -14.61 4.80 3.48
C ALA A 19 -13.60 5.42 2.51
N LEU A 20 -13.43 6.75 2.52
CA LEU A 20 -12.43 7.43 1.70
C LEU A 20 -11.00 7.10 2.17
N ILE A 21 -10.73 7.16 3.48
CA ILE A 21 -9.41 6.76 4.03
C ILE A 21 -9.09 5.32 3.64
N TYR A 22 -10.04 4.41 3.80
CA TYR A 22 -9.89 3.02 3.40
C TYR A 22 -9.60 2.89 1.90
N THR A 23 -10.36 3.59 1.05
CA THR A 23 -10.17 3.59 -0.41
C THR A 23 -8.77 4.08 -0.79
N ALA A 24 -8.28 5.14 -0.14
CA ALA A 24 -6.94 5.69 -0.37
C ALA A 24 -5.87 4.63 -0.10
N GLY A 25 -5.97 3.98 1.06
CA GLY A 25 -5.00 2.99 1.49
C GLY A 25 -5.08 1.67 0.74
N TRP A 26 -6.29 1.24 0.37
CA TRP A 26 -6.50 0.11 -0.52
C TRP A 26 -5.89 0.35 -1.90
N SER A 27 -6.15 1.52 -2.49
CA SER A 27 -5.53 1.91 -3.75
C SER A 27 -4.00 1.97 -3.63
N TYR A 28 -3.48 2.59 -2.58
CA TYR A 28 -2.04 2.63 -2.31
C TYR A 28 -1.44 1.22 -2.27
N ALA A 29 -1.99 0.33 -1.44
CA ALA A 29 -1.48 -1.03 -1.29
C ALA A 29 -1.55 -1.78 -2.62
N TYR A 30 -2.68 -1.70 -3.33
CA TYR A 30 -2.86 -2.33 -4.63
C TYR A 30 -1.77 -1.91 -5.62
N HIS A 31 -1.59 -0.60 -5.82
CA HIS A 31 -0.61 -0.07 -6.77
C HIS A 31 0.84 -0.25 -6.31
N TRP A 32 1.09 -0.33 -5.00
CA TRP A 32 2.41 -0.64 -4.46
C TRP A 32 2.80 -2.09 -4.74
N TYR A 33 1.95 -3.05 -4.38
CA TYR A 33 2.24 -4.48 -4.52
C TYR A 33 2.18 -4.97 -5.98
N ASP A 34 1.37 -4.34 -6.82
CA ASP A 34 1.34 -4.60 -8.27
C ASP A 34 2.72 -4.40 -8.93
N ARG A 35 3.54 -3.46 -8.42
CA ARG A 35 4.93 -3.25 -8.91
C ARG A 35 5.87 -4.42 -8.68
N PHE A 36 5.49 -5.30 -7.75
CA PHE A 36 6.21 -6.51 -7.41
C PHE A 36 5.55 -7.76 -8.01
N GLU A 37 4.56 -7.57 -8.91
CA GLU A 37 3.74 -8.64 -9.49
C GLU A 37 2.96 -9.43 -8.43
N LEU A 38 2.66 -8.79 -7.29
CA LEU A 38 1.94 -9.40 -6.18
C LEU A 38 0.48 -8.92 -6.18
N GLY A 39 -0.44 -9.87 -6.39
CA GLY A 39 -1.87 -9.61 -6.24
C GLY A 39 -2.27 -9.42 -4.78
N LEU A 40 -3.01 -8.35 -4.48
CA LEU A 40 -3.44 -8.00 -3.12
C LEU A 40 -4.18 -9.15 -2.40
N ILE A 41 -5.01 -9.89 -3.14
CA ILE A 41 -5.83 -11.00 -2.62
C ILE A 41 -4.94 -12.14 -2.08
N GLY A 42 -3.80 -12.40 -2.71
CA GLY A 42 -2.89 -13.47 -2.30
C GLY A 42 -1.99 -13.13 -1.11
N LEU A 43 -1.88 -11.85 -0.76
CA LEU A 43 -1.01 -11.38 0.33
C LEU A 43 -1.66 -11.54 1.70
N GLY A 44 -3.00 -11.65 1.77
CA GLY A 44 -3.72 -11.81 3.04
C GLY A 44 -3.49 -10.66 4.02
N ILE A 45 -3.31 -9.45 3.51
CA ILE A 45 -3.07 -8.25 4.32
C ILE A 45 -4.32 -7.98 5.17
N PRO A 46 -4.20 -7.89 6.51
CA PRO A 46 -5.32 -7.59 7.37
C PRO A 46 -5.96 -6.25 7.01
N PHE A 47 -7.28 -6.18 7.17
CA PHE A 47 -8.09 -5.04 6.76
C PHE A 47 -7.59 -3.72 7.39
N GLU A 48 -7.12 -3.77 8.63
CA GLU A 48 -6.63 -2.65 9.43
C GLU A 48 -5.44 -1.94 8.80
N TYR A 49 -4.57 -2.66 8.09
CA TYR A 49 -3.40 -2.06 7.43
C TYR A 49 -3.78 -1.11 6.31
N HIS A 50 -4.94 -1.30 5.67
CA HIS A 50 -5.43 -0.37 4.67
C HIS A 50 -5.73 1.01 5.26
N PHE A 51 -6.18 1.10 6.51
CA PHE A 51 -6.33 2.41 7.16
C PHE A 51 -4.98 3.08 7.44
N MET A 52 -3.96 2.32 7.83
CA MET A 52 -2.60 2.86 7.98
C MET A 52 -2.06 3.42 6.67
N TYR A 53 -2.20 2.68 5.56
CA TYR A 53 -1.80 3.18 4.24
C TYR A 53 -2.61 4.41 3.84
N GLY A 54 -3.91 4.43 4.13
CA GLY A 54 -4.77 5.58 3.88
C GLY A 54 -4.31 6.82 4.64
N PHE A 55 -3.95 6.66 5.91
CA PHE A 55 -3.39 7.73 6.71
C PHE A 55 -2.12 8.33 6.08
N TRP A 56 -1.20 7.51 5.57
CA TRP A 56 0.00 8.02 4.88
C TRP A 56 -0.33 8.81 3.61
N VAL A 57 -1.32 8.36 2.83
CA VAL A 57 -1.79 9.11 1.65
C VAL A 57 -2.33 10.48 2.07
N PHE A 58 -3.20 10.53 3.09
CA PHE A 58 -3.74 11.81 3.57
C PHE A 58 -2.70 12.70 4.25
N GLN A 59 -1.67 12.12 4.89
CA GLN A 59 -0.53 12.86 5.42
C GLN A 59 0.25 13.56 4.30
N TRP A 60 0.44 12.90 3.15
CA TRP A 60 1.07 13.52 1.98
C TRP A 60 0.25 14.70 1.44
N PHE A 61 -1.08 14.59 1.49
CA PHE A 61 -2.02 15.62 1.02
C PHE A 61 -2.70 16.39 2.16
N TRP A 62 -2.01 16.59 3.29
CA TRP A 62 -2.61 17.22 4.48
C TRP A 62 -3.20 18.61 4.21
N TRP A 63 -2.63 19.35 3.25
CA TRP A 63 -3.10 20.66 2.83
C TRP A 63 -4.54 20.62 2.26
N LEU A 64 -4.95 19.49 1.68
CA LEU A 64 -6.28 19.32 1.09
C LEU A 64 -7.37 19.30 2.19
N VAL A 65 -7.05 18.77 3.37
CA VAL A 65 -7.92 18.84 4.55
C VAL A 65 -8.16 20.30 4.96
N LEU A 66 -7.11 21.14 4.96
CA LEU A 66 -7.24 22.56 5.25
C LEU A 66 -8.04 23.30 4.18
N THR A 67 -7.83 22.98 2.89
CA THR A 67 -8.59 23.58 1.80
C THR A 67 -10.08 23.26 1.89
N ILE A 68 -10.44 22.00 2.17
CA ILE A 68 -11.84 21.60 2.36
C ILE A 68 -12.43 22.29 3.60
N ALA A 69 -11.72 22.28 4.73
CA ALA A 69 -12.18 22.95 5.95
C ALA A 69 -12.40 24.45 5.73
N GLY A 70 -11.47 25.12 5.05
CA GLY A 70 -11.59 26.52 4.67
C GLY A 70 -12.78 26.79 3.76
N PHE A 71 -12.99 25.94 2.75
CA PHE A 71 -14.14 26.05 1.84
C PHE A 71 -15.48 25.89 2.58
N VAL A 72 -15.59 24.91 3.49
CA VAL A 72 -16.79 24.69 4.32
C VAL A 72 -17.05 25.89 5.23
N VAL A 73 -16.02 26.42 5.91
CA VAL A 73 -16.15 27.60 6.77
C VAL A 73 -16.58 28.83 5.95
N LEU A 74 -15.98 29.04 4.78
CA LEU A 74 -16.27 30.19 3.93
C LEU A 74 -17.70 30.15 3.36
N THR A 75 -18.15 28.98 2.89
CA THR A 75 -19.52 28.80 2.40
C THR A 75 -20.56 28.97 3.51
N TYR A 76 -20.26 28.48 4.71
CA TYR A 76 -21.10 28.67 5.90
C TYR A 76 -21.15 30.15 6.33
N TRP A 77 -20.00 30.82 6.38
CA TRP A 77 -19.90 32.21 6.80
C TRP A 77 -20.56 33.18 5.80
N ALA A 78 -20.39 32.92 4.50
CA ALA A 78 -20.98 33.70 3.43
C ALA A 78 -22.49 33.46 3.23
N ARG A 79 -23.10 32.54 4.01
CA ARG A 79 -24.54 32.18 3.95
C ARG A 79 -25.06 31.92 2.54
N ILE A 80 -24.28 31.21 1.73
CA ILE A 80 -24.63 30.95 0.33
C ILE A 80 -25.56 29.73 0.26
N ASP A 81 -26.81 29.92 0.65
CA ASP A 81 -27.88 28.91 0.62
C ASP A 81 -28.03 28.19 -0.75
N PRO A 82 -27.94 28.85 -1.92
CA PRO A 82 -28.10 28.15 -3.20
C PRO A 82 -26.94 27.20 -3.54
N ILE A 83 -25.73 27.45 -3.03
CA ILE A 83 -24.60 26.53 -3.25
C ILE A 83 -24.78 25.29 -2.38
N LEU A 84 -25.19 25.46 -1.12
CA LEU A 84 -25.41 24.34 -0.21
C LEU A 84 -26.55 23.42 -0.69
N SER A 85 -27.63 23.98 -1.26
CA SER A 85 -28.71 23.16 -1.83
C SER A 85 -28.28 22.41 -3.09
N LEU A 86 -27.47 23.05 -3.95
CA LEU A 86 -26.91 22.40 -5.14
C LEU A 86 -25.99 21.24 -4.74
N LEU A 87 -25.08 21.46 -3.79
CA LEU A 87 -24.19 20.41 -3.25
C LEU A 87 -24.98 19.23 -2.69
N ALA A 88 -26.07 19.49 -1.95
CA ALA A 88 -26.93 18.44 -1.43
C ALA A 88 -27.66 17.65 -2.54
N SER A 89 -28.18 18.34 -3.57
CA SER A 89 -28.87 17.70 -4.70
C SER A 89 -27.95 16.88 -5.60
N THR A 90 -26.66 17.23 -5.63
CA THR A 90 -25.63 16.57 -6.46
C THR A 90 -24.68 15.70 -5.63
N ALA A 91 -25.01 15.44 -4.37
CA ALA A 91 -24.15 14.69 -3.43
C ALA A 91 -23.60 13.36 -4.00
N PRO A 92 -24.39 12.52 -4.70
CA PRO A 92 -23.86 11.27 -5.27
C PRO A 92 -22.74 11.48 -6.29
N VAL A 93 -22.79 12.59 -7.04
CA VAL A 93 -21.74 12.94 -8.01
C VAL A 93 -20.48 13.37 -7.28
N TRP A 94 -20.62 14.17 -6.21
CA TRP A 94 -19.49 14.56 -5.36
C TRP A 94 -18.87 13.37 -4.65
N ASP A 95 -19.67 12.42 -4.17
CA ASP A 95 -19.20 11.19 -3.54
C ASP A 95 -18.38 10.34 -4.53
N LEU A 96 -18.87 10.18 -5.75
CA LEU A 96 -18.13 9.47 -6.80
C LEU A 96 -16.82 10.18 -7.16
N LEU A 97 -16.85 11.51 -7.29
CA LEU A 97 -15.65 12.31 -7.56
C LEU A 97 -14.64 12.20 -6.41
N ALA A 98 -15.11 12.27 -5.16
CA ALA A 98 -14.27 12.09 -3.98
C ALA A 98 -13.65 10.69 -3.95
N PHE A 99 -14.42 9.65 -4.28
CA PHE A 99 -13.92 8.28 -4.40
C PHE A 99 -12.82 8.17 -5.47
N VAL A 100 -13.08 8.65 -6.69
CA VAL A 100 -12.10 8.62 -7.79
C VAL A 100 -10.85 9.40 -7.45
N LEU A 101 -10.99 10.60 -6.89
CA LEU A 101 -9.86 11.43 -6.46
C LEU A 101 -9.01 10.69 -5.42
N THR A 102 -9.65 10.14 -4.40
CA THR A 102 -8.97 9.44 -3.30
C THR A 102 -8.26 8.18 -3.79
N TYR A 103 -8.89 7.44 -4.71
CA TYR A 103 -8.26 6.31 -5.39
C TYR A 103 -7.00 6.75 -6.16
N GLN A 104 -7.08 7.84 -6.94
CA GLN A 104 -5.92 8.35 -7.69
C GLN A 104 -4.82 8.87 -6.77
N MET A 105 -5.16 9.49 -5.64
CA MET A 105 -4.19 9.91 -4.62
C MET A 105 -3.40 8.72 -4.08
N GLY A 106 -4.09 7.62 -3.72
CA GLY A 106 -3.43 6.39 -3.27
C GLY A 106 -2.45 5.84 -4.31
N ALA A 107 -2.87 5.76 -5.57
CA ALA A 107 -2.04 5.31 -6.69
C ALA A 107 -0.81 6.22 -6.93
N ALA A 108 -0.99 7.53 -6.80
CA ALA A 108 0.08 8.52 -6.98
C ALA A 108 1.14 8.41 -5.88
N VAL A 109 0.73 8.31 -4.61
CA VAL A 109 1.67 8.15 -3.49
C VAL A 109 2.41 6.83 -3.59
N ALA A 110 1.72 5.72 -3.90
CA ALA A 110 2.37 4.42 -4.09
C ALA A 110 3.44 4.45 -5.19
N ARG A 111 3.17 5.17 -6.29
CA ARG A 111 4.13 5.36 -7.38
C ARG A 111 5.35 6.17 -6.94
N SER A 112 5.12 7.29 -6.25
CA SER A 112 6.18 8.17 -5.74
C SER A 112 7.07 7.41 -4.76
N ASP A 113 6.47 6.74 -3.77
CA ASP A 113 7.19 5.94 -2.79
C ASP A 113 7.99 4.83 -3.48
N TYR A 114 7.41 4.16 -4.47
CA TYR A 114 8.09 3.05 -5.14
C TYR A 114 9.33 3.55 -5.88
N GLN A 115 9.23 4.69 -6.55
CA GLN A 115 10.37 5.34 -7.20
C GLN A 115 11.45 5.70 -6.20
N ALA A 116 11.09 6.35 -5.08
CA ALA A 116 12.04 6.69 -4.02
C ALA A 116 12.74 5.45 -3.44
N HIS A 117 11.99 4.37 -3.17
CA HIS A 117 12.56 3.12 -2.67
C HIS A 117 13.44 2.43 -3.71
N ARG A 118 13.07 2.48 -4.98
CA ARG A 118 13.86 1.92 -6.08
C ARG A 118 15.17 2.67 -6.27
N GLU A 119 15.16 3.99 -6.20
CA GLU A 119 16.35 4.85 -6.26
C GLU A 119 17.28 4.61 -5.06
N ALA A 120 16.71 4.46 -3.87
CA ALA A 120 17.45 4.08 -2.67
C ALA A 120 17.90 2.60 -2.66
N GLY A 121 17.59 1.80 -3.68
CA GLY A 121 17.95 0.38 -3.73
C GLY A 121 17.31 -0.47 -2.63
N PHE A 122 16.12 -0.09 -2.17
CA PHE A 122 15.34 -0.76 -1.14
C PHE A 122 16.07 -0.87 0.21
N GLN A 123 16.87 0.13 0.57
CA GLN A 123 17.69 0.13 1.78
C GLN A 123 16.93 -0.16 3.08
N HIS A 124 15.67 0.26 3.19
CA HIS A 124 14.80 0.00 4.35
C HIS A 124 14.41 -1.47 4.55
N TYR A 125 14.54 -2.31 3.52
CA TYR A 125 14.19 -3.73 3.61
C TYR A 125 15.40 -4.56 4.04
N PRO A 126 15.30 -5.41 5.08
CA PRO A 126 16.45 -6.16 5.58
C PRO A 126 16.91 -7.21 4.57
N TRP A 127 18.22 -7.44 4.51
CA TRP A 127 18.80 -8.55 3.76
C TRP A 127 18.45 -9.87 4.46
N VAL A 128 18.25 -10.94 3.68
CA VAL A 128 17.91 -12.25 4.25
C VAL A 128 18.66 -13.39 3.59
N ARG A 129 19.09 -14.35 4.42
CA ARG A 129 19.53 -15.68 3.99
C ARG A 129 18.42 -16.68 4.27
N VAL A 130 18.10 -17.47 3.25
CA VAL A 130 17.04 -18.47 3.29
C VAL A 130 17.63 -19.83 2.98
N TRP A 131 17.45 -20.78 3.90
CA TRP A 131 17.79 -22.18 3.67
C TRP A 131 16.51 -22.97 3.41
N THR A 132 16.41 -23.55 2.22
CA THR A 132 15.25 -24.36 1.80
C THR A 132 15.53 -25.85 1.92
N THR A 133 14.48 -26.65 2.14
CA THR A 133 14.57 -28.12 2.09
C THR A 133 15.17 -28.58 0.76
N PRO A 134 16.02 -29.63 0.77
CA PRO A 134 16.58 -30.18 -0.46
C PRO A 134 15.47 -30.66 -1.40
N ALA A 135 15.48 -30.14 -2.62
CA ALA A 135 14.66 -30.65 -3.71
C ALA A 135 15.29 -31.95 -4.28
N PRO A 136 14.50 -32.83 -4.91
CA PRO A 136 14.99 -34.07 -5.54
C PRO A 136 16.12 -33.79 -6.54
N ALA A 137 16.99 -34.78 -6.78
CA ALA A 137 18.26 -34.61 -7.52
C ALA A 137 18.16 -33.99 -8.94
N GLU A 138 16.97 -33.97 -9.53
CA GLU A 138 16.68 -33.39 -10.85
C GLU A 138 16.09 -31.97 -10.72
N VAL A 139 16.88 -31.04 -10.19
CA VAL A 139 16.48 -29.63 -10.15
C VAL A 139 17.08 -28.89 -11.36
N PRO A 140 16.26 -28.16 -12.14
CA PRO A 140 16.75 -27.26 -13.19
C PRO A 140 17.86 -26.30 -12.70
N ASP A 141 18.85 -26.00 -13.55
CA ASP A 141 20.02 -25.18 -13.18
C ASP A 141 19.67 -23.77 -12.67
N GLN A 142 18.56 -23.20 -13.16
CA GLN A 142 18.04 -21.92 -12.69
C GLN A 142 17.69 -21.97 -11.19
N LEU A 143 17.03 -23.04 -10.74
CA LEU A 143 16.65 -23.23 -9.33
C LEU A 143 17.87 -23.51 -8.43
N ARG A 144 18.91 -24.17 -8.96
CA ARG A 144 20.20 -24.32 -8.26
C ARG A 144 20.87 -22.96 -8.01
N THR A 145 20.85 -22.09 -9.02
CA THR A 145 21.41 -20.73 -8.94
C THR A 145 20.64 -19.86 -7.95
N VAL A 146 19.30 -19.89 -8.02
CA VAL A 146 18.43 -19.17 -7.06
C VAL A 146 18.68 -19.64 -5.62
N ARG A 147 18.81 -20.95 -5.40
CA ARG A 147 19.10 -21.49 -4.06
C ARG A 147 20.46 -21.03 -3.53
N ARG A 148 21.49 -21.00 -4.39
CA ARG A 148 22.81 -20.48 -4.03
C ARG A 148 22.73 -19.00 -3.65
N ASP A 149 22.04 -18.19 -4.44
CA ASP A 149 21.86 -16.75 -4.18
C ASP A 149 21.04 -16.48 -2.90
N LEU A 150 20.03 -17.31 -2.60
CA LEU A 150 19.26 -17.25 -1.35
C LEU A 150 20.13 -17.52 -0.12
N THR A 151 20.98 -18.54 -0.18
CA THR A 151 21.90 -18.83 0.93
C THR A 151 23.05 -17.83 1.05
N ALA A 152 23.45 -17.19 -0.05
CA ALA A 152 24.44 -16.12 -0.07
C ALA A 152 23.90 -14.80 0.55
N GLY A 153 22.58 -14.63 0.58
CA GLY A 153 21.94 -13.45 1.16
C GLY A 153 21.80 -12.29 0.17
N LYS A 154 21.65 -12.59 -1.12
CA LYS A 154 21.51 -11.58 -2.19
C LYS A 154 20.09 -11.03 -2.36
N TYR A 155 19.19 -11.35 -1.44
CA TYR A 155 17.79 -10.91 -1.49
C TYR A 155 17.45 -10.08 -0.25
N ARG A 156 16.57 -9.10 -0.43
CA ARG A 156 15.90 -8.38 0.66
C ARG A 156 14.51 -8.94 0.88
N LEU A 157 14.08 -8.98 2.14
CA LEU A 157 12.74 -9.39 2.51
C LEU A 157 11.78 -8.24 2.28
N LEU A 158 10.86 -8.38 1.33
CA LEU A 158 9.80 -7.42 1.08
C LEU A 158 8.65 -7.62 2.07
N MET A 159 8.17 -8.85 2.19
CA MET A 159 7.05 -9.20 3.05
C MET A 159 7.11 -10.66 3.48
N GLN A 160 6.60 -10.94 4.68
CA GLN A 160 6.45 -12.28 5.23
C GLN A 160 4.98 -12.48 5.60
N THR A 161 4.33 -13.47 4.98
CA THR A 161 3.00 -13.94 5.35
C THR A 161 3.10 -15.31 6.01
N ASN A 162 2.02 -15.84 6.58
CA ASN A 162 2.02 -17.19 7.19
C ASN A 162 2.32 -18.31 6.19
N GLN A 163 2.19 -18.06 4.89
CA GLN A 163 2.35 -19.07 3.85
C GLN A 163 3.59 -18.84 2.98
N PHE A 164 4.02 -17.59 2.83
CA PHE A 164 5.04 -17.22 1.86
C PHE A 164 6.01 -16.16 2.40
N LEU A 165 7.24 -16.23 1.88
CA LEU A 165 8.25 -15.19 1.95
C LEU A 165 8.37 -14.56 0.57
N TYR A 166 8.16 -13.25 0.50
CA TYR A 166 8.33 -12.45 -0.71
C TYR A 166 9.67 -11.73 -0.66
N LEU A 167 10.52 -12.06 -1.62
CA LEU A 167 11.91 -11.64 -1.65
C LEU A 167 12.17 -10.84 -2.92
N ILE A 168 12.86 -9.73 -2.77
CA ILE A 168 13.27 -8.88 -3.89
C ILE A 168 14.77 -8.88 -4.02
N ARG A 169 15.27 -8.88 -5.24
CA ARG A 169 16.70 -8.69 -5.53
C ARG A 169 16.95 -7.23 -5.87
N PRO A 170 17.64 -6.44 -5.03
CA PRO A 170 18.03 -5.09 -5.39
C PRO A 170 18.88 -5.12 -6.65
N ARG A 171 18.58 -4.19 -7.56
CA ARG A 171 19.01 -4.10 -8.97
C ARG A 171 20.40 -4.67 -9.28
N GLN A 172 20.45 -5.55 -10.29
CA GLN A 172 21.64 -5.73 -11.14
C GLN A 172 21.40 -5.17 -12.56
N ASP A 173 20.18 -5.24 -13.12
CA ASP A 173 19.90 -4.71 -14.46
C ASP A 173 18.54 -3.99 -14.51
N GLY A 174 18.41 -2.99 -15.38
CA GLY A 174 17.36 -1.95 -15.37
C GLY A 174 15.89 -2.36 -15.54
N GLY A 175 15.56 -3.65 -15.53
CA GLY A 175 14.20 -4.19 -15.69
C GLY A 175 13.30 -4.08 -14.45
N GLY A 176 12.14 -4.75 -14.53
CA GLY A 176 11.25 -4.99 -13.38
C GLY A 176 11.99 -5.75 -12.27
N ILE A 177 11.52 -5.62 -11.02
CA ILE A 177 12.17 -6.26 -9.88
C ILE A 177 11.56 -7.66 -9.75
N PRO A 178 12.28 -8.73 -10.11
CA PRO A 178 11.73 -10.07 -9.98
C PRO A 178 11.48 -10.37 -8.50
N THR A 179 10.22 -10.64 -8.16
CA THR A 179 9.83 -11.05 -6.81
C THR A 179 9.88 -12.57 -6.73
N LEU A 180 10.73 -13.08 -5.86
CA LEU A 180 10.79 -14.51 -5.59
C LEU A 180 9.84 -14.85 -4.44
N GLN A 181 8.91 -15.76 -4.71
CA GLN A 181 8.00 -16.30 -3.72
C GLN A 181 8.51 -17.66 -3.21
N VAL A 182 8.77 -17.76 -1.91
CA VAL A 182 9.20 -19.02 -1.27
C VAL A 182 8.15 -19.44 -0.25
N ARG A 183 7.63 -20.66 -0.36
CA ARG A 183 6.68 -21.18 0.64
C ARG A 183 7.35 -21.38 1.99
N GLN A 184 6.69 -20.99 3.08
CA GLN A 184 7.24 -21.10 4.43
C GLN A 184 7.46 -22.56 4.87
N ASP A 185 6.63 -23.51 4.42
CA ASP A 185 6.79 -24.95 4.71
C ASP A 185 8.11 -25.53 4.15
N ARG A 186 8.68 -24.87 3.14
CA ARG A 186 9.96 -25.24 2.52
C ARG A 186 11.15 -24.56 3.17
N VAL A 187 10.96 -23.62 4.09
CA VAL A 187 12.02 -22.82 4.71
C VAL A 187 12.43 -23.48 6.02
N HIS A 188 13.65 -24.01 6.07
CA HIS A 188 14.22 -24.57 7.30
C HIS A 188 14.69 -23.48 8.25
N THR A 189 15.38 -22.48 7.70
CA THR A 189 15.98 -21.40 8.49
C THR A 189 15.89 -20.10 7.70
N LEU A 190 15.55 -19.02 8.41
CA LEU A 190 15.58 -17.65 7.90
C LEU A 190 16.50 -16.82 8.81
N ARG A 191 17.53 -16.18 8.24
CA ARG A 191 18.37 -15.23 8.97
C ARG A 191 18.23 -13.85 8.37
N ARG A 192 17.78 -12.89 9.17
CA ARG A 192 17.79 -11.45 8.84
C ARG A 192 19.20 -10.89 9.08
N ILE A 193 19.71 -10.11 8.13
CA ILE A 193 21.05 -9.53 8.18
C ILE A 193 20.91 -8.00 8.23
N PRO A 194 21.54 -7.34 9.21
CA PRO A 194 21.43 -5.89 9.38
C PRO A 194 22.18 -5.09 8.31
N THR A 195 23.19 -5.69 7.66
CA THR A 195 24.06 -5.04 6.66
C THR A 195 24.24 -5.90 5.42
N ASN A 196 24.63 -5.29 4.30
CA ASN A 196 24.86 -5.99 3.04
C ASN A 196 25.95 -7.07 3.20
N PRO A 197 25.69 -8.35 2.90
CA PRO A 197 26.67 -9.43 3.07
C PRO A 197 27.82 -9.43 2.04
N GLY A 198 27.85 -8.48 1.10
CA GLY A 198 28.87 -8.38 0.05
C GLY A 198 29.69 -7.08 0.06
N GLY A 199 29.89 -6.48 1.24
CA GLY A 199 30.87 -5.41 1.46
C GLY A 199 32.24 -5.97 1.80
#